data_AF-A0A7S0B978-F1
#
_entry.id   AF-A0A7S0B978-F1
#
_cell.length_a   1.000
_cell.length_b   1.000
_cell.length_c   1.000
_cell.angle_alpha   90.00
_cell.angle_beta   90.00
_cell.angle_gamma   90.00
#
_symmetry.space_group_name_H-M   'P 1'
#
loop_
_entity.id
_entity.type
_entity.pdbx_description
1 polymer ?
#
loop_
_entity_poly.entity_id
_entity_poly.type
_entity_poly.pdbx_seq_one_letter_code
_entity_poly.pdbx_strand_id
1 'polypeptide(L)'
;MGGNIGCVCVENRAKGGHETPINGVPTPEELGLDEKIIDFSLESPRSQRFTAVQLEKRRIAAQNWLNVAIAGGDPNIIQDAIYRGRLAGVTQAELDDAEAALKRASKRQNARQALARAVEQRDESSLREAVCLADKAGVDASEFEEAMALIEQLEADEGEENPSDEQSARRRAVAQLDQAMRGRGQRELMDAIAEAEAAGMGTKHQRALLAQARVMLKIVTARKQAARARRAKDCLASAEVGTISSLHN
;
A
#
# COMPACT_ATOMS: atom_id res chain seq x y z
N MET A 1 26.79 29.10 -9.36
CA MET A 1 25.52 29.82 -9.12
C MET A 1 24.72 28.97 -8.14
N GLY A 2 24.66 29.40 -6.88
CA GLY A 2 24.15 28.60 -5.76
C GLY A 2 22.62 28.63 -5.69
N GLY A 3 22.02 27.45 -5.64
CA GLY A 3 20.58 27.27 -5.44
C GLY A 3 20.23 27.34 -3.96
N ASN A 4 19.33 28.25 -3.64
CA ASN A 4 18.84 28.54 -2.31
C ASN A 4 17.85 27.45 -1.89
N ILE A 5 18.25 26.53 -0.99
CA ILE A 5 17.36 25.51 -0.44
C ILE A 5 16.52 26.18 0.65
N GLY A 6 15.30 26.57 0.28
CA GLY A 6 14.31 27.09 1.21
C GLY A 6 13.89 26.01 2.20
N CYS A 7 14.36 26.14 3.44
CA CYS A 7 13.94 25.33 4.56
C CYS A 7 12.48 25.72 4.90
N VAL A 8 11.52 24.90 4.49
CA VAL A 8 10.11 25.10 4.82
C VAL A 8 9.89 24.51 6.22
N CYS A 9 9.92 25.38 7.23
CA CYS A 9 9.49 25.02 8.58
C CYS A 9 7.98 24.74 8.53
N VAL A 10 7.61 23.46 8.47
CA VAL A 10 6.23 23.02 8.71
C VAL A 10 5.96 23.26 10.19
N GLU A 11 5.32 24.38 10.51
CA GLU A 11 4.75 24.64 11.82
C GLU A 11 3.61 23.64 12.05
N ASN A 12 3.96 22.47 12.61
CA ASN A 12 2.99 21.54 13.19
C ASN A 12 2.35 22.20 14.41
N ARG A 13 1.35 23.02 14.12
CA ARG A 13 0.45 23.63 15.10
C ARG A 13 -0.44 22.52 15.64
N ALA A 14 0.10 21.79 16.62
CA ALA A 14 -0.67 20.90 17.48
C ALA A 14 -1.83 21.72 18.06
N LYS A 15 -2.99 21.66 17.41
CA LYS A 15 -4.24 22.10 18.00
C LYS A 15 -4.43 21.15 19.17
N GLY A 16 -4.09 21.62 20.36
CA GLY A 16 -4.48 20.97 21.61
C GLY A 16 -5.96 20.71 21.51
N GLY A 17 -6.31 19.45 21.25
CA GLY A 17 -7.66 18.97 21.40
C GLY A 17 -8.05 19.32 22.81
N HIS A 18 -8.95 20.28 22.94
CA HIS A 18 -9.62 20.54 24.18
C HIS A 18 -10.38 19.25 24.44
N GLU A 19 -9.77 18.34 25.21
CA GLU A 19 -10.42 17.19 25.79
C GLU A 19 -11.57 17.79 26.59
N THR A 20 -12.74 17.90 25.97
CA THR A 20 -13.96 18.06 26.71
C THR A 20 -13.98 16.85 27.62
N PRO A 21 -13.93 17.03 28.96
CA PRO A 21 -14.09 15.91 29.87
C PRO A 21 -15.35 15.19 29.40
N ILE A 22 -15.22 13.87 29.19
CA ILE A 22 -16.35 13.01 28.86
C ILE A 22 -17.27 13.08 30.09
N ASN A 23 -18.11 14.11 30.10
CA ASN A 23 -19.01 14.46 31.20
C ASN A 23 -20.01 13.33 31.31
N GLY A 24 -19.79 12.43 32.27
CA GLY A 24 -20.72 11.35 32.55
C GLY A 24 -20.10 9.99 32.83
N VAL A 25 -18.77 9.84 32.93
CA VAL A 25 -18.20 8.67 33.60
C VAL A 25 -18.23 8.96 35.11
N PRO A 26 -19.19 8.39 35.89
CA PRO A 26 -19.23 8.60 37.33
C PRO A 26 -17.92 8.12 37.92
N THR A 27 -17.29 8.97 38.73
CA THR A 27 -16.07 8.57 39.43
C THR A 27 -16.44 7.50 40.47
N PRO A 28 -15.55 6.54 40.79
CA PRO A 28 -15.84 5.48 41.78
C PRO A 28 -16.27 6.03 43.15
N GLU A 29 -15.83 7.25 43.48
CA GLU A 29 -16.19 7.99 44.68
C GLU A 29 -17.67 8.40 44.70
N GLU A 30 -18.26 8.74 43.55
CA GLU A 30 -19.70 9.07 43.43
C GLU A 30 -20.61 7.84 43.59
N LEU A 31 -20.07 6.62 43.37
CA LEU A 31 -20.81 5.37 43.58
C LEU A 31 -20.77 4.84 45.03
N GLY A 32 -20.10 5.55 45.94
CA GLY A 32 -20.07 5.20 47.37
C GLY A 32 -19.43 3.84 47.67
N LEU A 33 -18.47 3.42 46.84
CA LEU A 33 -17.69 2.20 47.07
C LEU A 33 -16.43 2.56 47.89
N ASP A 34 -16.61 2.89 49.17
CA ASP A 34 -15.50 2.97 50.11
C ASP A 34 -14.78 1.61 50.15
N GLU A 35 -13.50 1.57 49.76
CA GLU A 35 -12.60 0.41 49.84
C GLU A 35 -12.25 0.03 51.30
N LYS A 36 -13.22 0.03 52.21
CA LYS A 36 -13.07 -0.59 53.51
C LYS A 36 -13.01 -2.09 53.29
N ILE A 37 -11.79 -2.63 53.32
CA ILE A 37 -11.50 -4.06 53.48
C ILE A 37 -12.29 -4.54 54.70
N ILE A 38 -13.42 -5.22 54.44
CA ILE A 38 -14.31 -5.71 55.48
C ILE A 38 -13.64 -6.99 56.03
N ASP A 39 -13.04 -6.88 57.21
CA ASP A 39 -12.68 -8.03 58.04
C ASP A 39 -13.98 -8.80 58.34
N PHE A 40 -14.16 -9.93 57.67
CA PHE A 40 -15.36 -10.75 57.67
C PHE A 40 -15.46 -11.54 58.99
N SER A 41 -15.73 -10.83 60.09
CA SER A 41 -16.11 -11.46 61.35
C SER A 41 -17.53 -12.03 61.27
N LEU A 42 -17.65 -13.29 61.66
CA LEU A 42 -18.83 -14.15 61.65
C LEU A 42 -20.00 -13.58 62.47
N GLU A 43 -20.79 -12.66 61.93
CA GLU A 43 -21.97 -12.12 62.61
C GLU A 43 -23.30 -12.51 61.96
N SER A 44 -24.09 -13.25 62.75
CA SER A 44 -25.56 -13.27 62.86
C SER A 44 -26.43 -13.49 61.60
N PRO A 45 -27.25 -14.57 61.55
CA PRO A 45 -28.10 -14.92 60.40
C PRO A 45 -29.24 -13.93 60.09
N ARG A 46 -29.46 -12.89 60.91
CA ARG A 46 -30.39 -11.79 60.56
C ARG A 46 -29.81 -10.81 59.53
N SER A 47 -28.49 -10.87 59.27
CA SER A 47 -27.80 -10.07 58.25
C SER A 47 -27.95 -10.63 56.81
N GLN A 48 -28.57 -11.80 56.64
CA GLN A 48 -28.65 -12.49 55.35
C GLN A 48 -29.75 -11.98 54.40
N ARG A 49 -30.71 -11.15 54.86
CA ARG A 49 -31.78 -10.62 53.99
C ARG A 49 -31.43 -9.32 53.27
N PHE A 50 -30.43 -8.57 53.76
CA PHE A 50 -29.93 -7.38 53.08
C PHE A 50 -28.97 -7.71 51.93
N THR A 51 -28.45 -8.93 51.87
CA THR A 51 -27.43 -9.33 50.89
C THR A 51 -28.00 -9.50 49.48
N ALA A 52 -29.22 -10.05 49.32
CA ALA A 52 -29.78 -10.32 47.99
C ALA A 52 -30.07 -9.04 47.19
N VAL A 53 -30.72 -8.04 47.82
CA VAL A 53 -31.03 -6.75 47.15
C VAL A 53 -29.75 -5.95 46.91
N GLN A 54 -28.78 -5.99 47.82
CA GLN A 54 -27.49 -5.32 47.62
C GLN A 54 -26.66 -5.98 46.53
N LEU A 55 -26.66 -7.31 46.46
CA LEU A 55 -25.97 -8.07 45.41
C LEU A 55 -26.56 -7.73 44.04
N GLU A 56 -27.88 -7.69 43.92
CA GLU A 56 -28.54 -7.33 42.66
C GLU A 56 -28.23 -5.88 42.24
N LYS A 57 -28.21 -4.93 43.18
CA LYS A 57 -27.78 -3.55 42.90
C LYS A 57 -26.32 -3.49 42.42
N ARG A 58 -25.42 -4.25 43.04
CA ARG A 58 -24.00 -4.33 42.63
C ARG A 58 -23.88 -4.95 41.24
N ARG A 59 -24.65 -6.01 40.95
CA ARG A 59 -24.70 -6.65 39.64
C ARG A 59 -25.14 -5.67 38.55
N ILE A 60 -26.25 -4.95 38.77
CA ILE A 60 -26.76 -3.94 37.83
C ILE A 60 -25.74 -2.81 37.65
N ALA A 61 -25.12 -2.32 38.72
CA ALA A 61 -24.09 -1.28 38.62
C ALA A 61 -22.86 -1.74 37.82
N ALA A 62 -22.37 -2.95 38.07
CA ALA A 62 -21.25 -3.53 37.33
C ALA A 62 -21.61 -3.78 35.86
N GLN A 63 -22.83 -4.22 35.57
CA GLN A 63 -23.32 -4.40 34.21
C GLN A 63 -23.40 -3.05 33.45
N ASN A 64 -23.90 -2.00 34.09
CA ASN A 64 -23.90 -0.66 33.51
C ASN A 64 -22.48 -0.15 33.23
N TRP A 65 -21.55 -0.36 34.17
CA TRP A 65 -20.14 -0.02 33.99
C TRP A 65 -19.52 -0.78 32.81
N LEU A 66 -19.79 -2.07 32.70
CA LEU A 66 -19.35 -2.92 31.59
C LEU A 66 -19.85 -2.41 30.24
N ASN A 67 -21.13 -2.03 30.16
CA ASN A 67 -21.72 -1.48 28.94
C ASN A 67 -21.08 -0.13 28.55
N VAL A 68 -20.84 0.75 29.52
CA VAL A 68 -20.13 2.03 29.28
C VAL A 68 -18.71 1.79 28.80
N ALA A 69 -17.98 0.85 29.42
CA ALA A 69 -16.62 0.48 29.03
C ALA A 69 -16.57 -0.07 27.59
N ILE A 70 -17.50 -0.97 27.23
CA ILE A 70 -17.61 -1.53 25.88
C ILE A 70 -17.92 -0.42 24.86
N ALA A 71 -18.82 0.51 25.19
CA ALA A 71 -19.15 1.64 24.34
C ALA A 71 -17.96 2.59 24.14
N GLY A 72 -17.14 2.80 25.19
CA GLY A 72 -15.92 3.61 25.11
C GLY A 72 -14.81 2.97 24.27
N GLY A 73 -14.77 1.64 24.21
CA GLY A 73 -13.86 0.91 23.33
C GLY A 73 -12.38 0.93 23.75
N ASP A 74 -12.07 1.40 24.96
CA ASP A 74 -10.72 1.34 25.55
C ASP A 74 -10.48 -0.05 26.15
N PRO A 75 -9.47 -0.80 25.68
CA PRO A 75 -9.20 -2.15 26.18
C PRO A 75 -8.87 -2.19 27.68
N ASN A 76 -8.21 -1.17 28.24
CA ASN A 76 -7.87 -1.15 29.66
C ASN A 76 -9.12 -1.00 30.53
N ILE A 77 -10.04 -0.11 30.14
CA ILE A 77 -11.29 0.12 30.86
C ILE A 77 -12.20 -1.11 30.75
N ILE A 78 -12.27 -1.74 29.57
CA ILE A 78 -13.04 -2.99 29.39
C ILE A 78 -12.47 -4.11 30.28
N GLN A 79 -11.15 -4.24 30.37
CA GLN A 79 -10.51 -5.25 31.21
C GLN A 79 -10.83 -5.05 32.70
N ASP A 80 -10.75 -3.81 33.20
CA ASP A 80 -11.14 -3.49 34.58
C ASP A 80 -12.64 -3.75 34.82
N ALA A 81 -13.49 -3.39 33.86
CA ALA A 81 -14.92 -3.63 33.95
C ALA A 81 -15.27 -5.13 33.99
N ILE A 82 -14.59 -5.97 33.21
CA ILE A 82 -14.73 -7.44 33.27
C ILE A 82 -14.35 -7.96 34.65
N TYR A 83 -13.23 -7.47 35.22
CA TYR A 83 -12.78 -7.86 36.55
C TYR A 83 -13.82 -7.51 37.62
N ARG A 84 -14.33 -6.26 37.61
CA ARG A 84 -15.41 -5.82 38.52
C ARG A 84 -16.71 -6.60 38.32
N GLY A 85 -17.07 -6.89 37.06
CA GLY A 85 -18.24 -7.69 36.71
C GLY A 85 -18.19 -9.11 37.29
N ARG A 86 -17.02 -9.76 37.23
CA ARG A 86 -16.80 -11.07 37.85
C ARG A 86 -16.99 -11.04 39.36
N LEU A 87 -16.48 -10.00 40.04
CA LEU A 87 -16.66 -9.82 41.49
C LEU A 87 -18.11 -9.54 41.88
N ALA A 88 -18.87 -8.87 41.02
CA ALA A 88 -20.28 -8.53 41.24
C ALA A 88 -21.27 -9.65 40.86
N GLY A 89 -20.80 -10.77 40.28
CA GLY A 89 -21.64 -11.88 39.86
C GLY A 89 -22.43 -11.59 38.57
N VAL A 90 -21.85 -10.83 37.64
CA VAL A 90 -22.37 -10.67 36.28
C VAL A 90 -22.40 -12.03 35.57
N THR A 91 -23.37 -12.24 34.68
CA THR A 91 -23.55 -13.56 34.05
C THR A 91 -22.41 -13.89 33.09
N GLN A 92 -22.12 -15.19 32.92
CA GLN A 92 -21.02 -15.62 32.04
C GLN A 92 -21.21 -15.15 30.58
N ALA A 93 -22.45 -15.15 30.09
CA ALA A 93 -22.75 -14.69 28.72
C ALA A 93 -22.36 -13.22 28.52
N GLU A 94 -22.67 -12.34 29.49
CA GLU A 94 -22.31 -10.93 29.44
C GLU A 94 -20.78 -10.72 29.52
N LEU A 95 -20.08 -11.57 30.28
CA LEU A 95 -18.62 -11.56 30.36
C LEU A 95 -17.97 -12.04 29.05
N ASP A 96 -18.52 -13.07 28.42
CA ASP A 96 -18.02 -13.59 27.13
C ASP A 96 -18.15 -12.51 26.01
N ASP A 97 -19.28 -11.79 26.00
CA ASP A 97 -19.51 -10.66 25.08
C ASP A 97 -18.49 -9.53 25.32
N ALA A 98 -18.23 -9.19 26.59
CA ALA A 98 -17.23 -8.19 26.95
C ALA A 98 -15.80 -8.62 26.58
N GLU A 99 -15.45 -9.90 26.75
CA GLU A 99 -14.15 -10.44 26.34
C GLU A 99 -13.98 -10.40 24.82
N ALA A 100 -15.06 -10.65 24.05
CA ALA A 100 -15.05 -10.48 22.61
C ALA A 100 -14.84 -9.00 22.22
N ALA A 101 -15.48 -8.07 22.93
CA ALA A 101 -15.27 -6.63 22.75
C ALA A 101 -13.83 -6.21 23.07
N LEU A 102 -13.25 -6.71 24.16
CA LEU A 102 -11.85 -6.47 24.55
C LEU A 102 -10.87 -6.90 23.46
N LYS A 103 -11.07 -8.09 22.86
CA LYS A 103 -10.24 -8.59 21.77
C LYS A 103 -10.31 -7.67 20.54
N ARG A 104 -11.49 -7.17 20.18
CA ARG A 104 -11.66 -6.23 19.06
C ARG A 104 -10.99 -4.88 19.36
N ALA A 105 -11.22 -4.33 20.55
CA ALA A 105 -10.60 -3.08 20.99
C ALA A 105 -9.07 -3.16 20.98
N SER A 106 -8.50 -4.24 21.50
CA SER A 106 -7.04 -4.48 21.52
C SER A 106 -6.45 -4.57 20.12
N LYS A 107 -7.13 -5.25 19.18
CA LYS A 107 -6.70 -5.31 17.77
C LYS A 107 -6.67 -3.92 17.13
N ARG A 108 -7.69 -3.10 17.35
CA ARG A 108 -7.72 -1.71 16.85
C ARG A 108 -6.60 -0.87 17.44
N GLN A 109 -6.36 -0.95 18.76
CA GLN A 109 -5.27 -0.21 19.40
C GLN A 109 -3.90 -0.61 18.84
N ASN A 110 -3.66 -1.91 18.65
CA ASN A 110 -2.41 -2.40 18.06
C ASN A 110 -2.24 -1.92 16.61
N ALA A 111 -3.31 -1.93 15.81
CA ALA A 111 -3.27 -1.43 14.44
C ALA A 111 -2.97 0.08 14.38
N ARG A 112 -3.57 0.89 15.28
CA ARG A 112 -3.26 2.32 15.40
C ARG A 112 -1.80 2.57 15.76
N GLN A 113 -1.25 1.81 16.70
CA GLN A 113 0.17 1.91 17.06
C GLN A 113 1.10 1.51 15.90
N ALA A 114 0.73 0.47 15.14
CA ALA A 114 1.48 0.06 13.95
C ALA A 114 1.46 1.14 12.87
N LEU A 115 0.30 1.75 12.61
CA LEU A 115 0.15 2.89 11.69
C LEU A 115 1.00 4.07 12.12
N ALA A 116 0.93 4.49 13.39
CA ALA A 116 1.72 5.60 13.90
C ALA A 116 3.23 5.37 13.70
N ARG A 117 3.73 4.17 14.01
CA ARG A 117 5.14 3.81 13.79
C ARG A 117 5.51 3.81 12.30
N ALA A 118 4.65 3.30 11.44
CA ALA A 118 4.90 3.27 9.99
C ALA A 118 4.94 4.68 9.39
N VAL A 119 4.06 5.58 9.84
CA VAL A 119 4.05 6.99 9.45
C VAL A 119 5.33 7.71 9.93
N GLU A 120 5.78 7.45 11.15
CA GLU A 120 7.04 7.99 11.67
C GLU A 120 8.26 7.51 10.86
N GLN A 121 8.27 6.25 10.45
CA GLN A 121 9.37 5.65 9.68
C GLN A 121 9.38 6.07 8.21
N ARG A 122 8.23 6.47 7.66
CA ARG A 122 8.04 6.81 6.23
C ARG A 122 8.54 5.72 5.28
N ASP A 123 8.39 4.46 5.68
CA ASP A 123 8.71 3.31 4.85
C ASP A 123 7.43 2.80 4.19
N GLU A 124 7.41 2.80 2.85
CA GLU A 124 6.25 2.37 2.06
C GLU A 124 5.80 0.95 2.41
N SER A 125 6.76 0.04 2.61
CA SER A 125 6.46 -1.36 2.88
C SER A 125 5.76 -1.52 4.25
N SER A 126 6.32 -0.88 5.28
CA SER A 126 5.74 -0.82 6.62
C SER A 126 4.37 -0.14 6.65
N LEU A 127 4.16 0.92 5.86
CA LEU A 127 2.88 1.62 5.74
C LEU A 127 1.79 0.72 5.14
N ARG A 128 2.10 -0.01 4.05
CA ARG A 128 1.15 -0.95 3.43
C ARG A 128 0.74 -2.07 4.39
N GLU A 129 1.70 -2.63 5.14
CA GLU A 129 1.40 -3.64 6.14
C GLU A 129 0.51 -3.10 7.25
N ALA A 130 0.81 -1.89 7.76
CA ALA A 130 0.03 -1.24 8.80
C ALA A 130 -1.40 -0.92 8.36
N VAL A 131 -1.59 -0.42 7.13
CA VAL A 131 -2.93 -0.19 6.53
C VAL A 131 -3.70 -1.50 6.41
N CYS A 132 -3.07 -2.59 5.97
CA CYS A 132 -3.70 -3.90 5.90
C CYS A 132 -4.13 -4.42 7.29
N LEU A 133 -3.33 -4.18 8.33
CA LEU A 133 -3.69 -4.52 9.70
C LEU A 133 -4.86 -3.67 10.22
N ALA A 134 -4.88 -2.38 9.89
CA ALA A 134 -5.95 -1.46 10.28
C ALA A 134 -7.30 -1.81 9.63
N ASP A 135 -7.30 -2.14 8.34
CA ASP A 135 -8.48 -2.61 7.61
C ASP A 135 -9.06 -3.89 8.25
N LYS A 136 -8.20 -4.90 8.50
CA LYS A 136 -8.61 -6.15 9.20
C LYS A 136 -9.11 -5.92 10.62
N ALA A 137 -8.63 -4.88 11.30
CA ALA A 137 -9.05 -4.53 12.65
C ALA A 137 -10.33 -3.68 12.68
N GLY A 138 -10.81 -3.19 11.53
CA GLY A 138 -11.96 -2.30 11.44
C GLY A 138 -11.70 -0.96 12.11
N VAL A 139 -10.50 -0.41 11.89
CA VAL A 139 -10.13 0.97 12.24
C VAL A 139 -10.92 1.92 11.33
N ASP A 140 -11.27 3.11 11.82
CA ASP A 140 -12.04 4.08 11.02
C ASP A 140 -11.22 4.53 9.80
N ALA A 141 -11.89 4.72 8.66
CA ALA A 141 -11.24 5.11 7.41
C ALA A 141 -10.49 6.45 7.52
N SER A 142 -11.01 7.38 8.33
CA SER A 142 -10.36 8.67 8.56
C SER A 142 -9.01 8.55 9.27
N GLU A 143 -8.80 7.50 10.07
CA GLU A 143 -7.57 7.32 10.86
C GLU A 143 -6.39 6.78 10.02
N PHE A 144 -6.64 6.18 8.85
CA PHE A 144 -5.57 5.69 7.95
C PHE A 144 -5.52 6.38 6.59
N GLU A 145 -6.38 7.37 6.34
CA GLU A 145 -6.34 8.20 5.13
C GLU A 145 -5.00 8.94 4.99
N GLU A 146 -4.44 9.44 6.10
CA GLU A 146 -3.11 10.07 6.12
C GLU A 146 -2.01 9.08 5.70
N ALA A 147 -2.06 7.85 6.21
CA ALA A 147 -1.10 6.81 5.85
C ALA A 147 -1.20 6.43 4.36
N MET A 148 -2.42 6.37 3.80
CA MET A 148 -2.61 6.14 2.37
C MET A 148 -2.08 7.29 1.51
N ALA A 149 -2.34 8.54 1.88
CA ALA A 149 -1.82 9.70 1.17
C ALA A 149 -0.29 9.73 1.20
N LEU A 150 0.32 9.32 2.31
CA LEU A 150 1.77 9.20 2.43
C LEU A 150 2.34 8.10 1.54
N ILE A 151 1.65 6.95 1.39
CA ILE A 151 2.04 5.90 0.43
C ILE A 151 2.01 6.46 -1.01
N GLU A 152 0.93 7.14 -1.40
CA GLU A 152 0.81 7.73 -2.75
C GLU A 152 1.91 8.76 -3.01
N GLN A 153 2.26 9.56 -2.00
CA GLN A 153 3.38 10.50 -2.10
C GLN A 153 4.72 9.78 -2.27
N LEU A 154 5.00 8.75 -1.46
CA LEU A 154 6.24 7.98 -1.56
C LEU A 154 6.35 7.28 -2.92
N GLU A 155 5.26 6.72 -3.44
CA GLU A 155 5.22 6.10 -4.77
C GLU A 155 5.50 7.14 -5.88
N ALA A 156 5.02 8.38 -5.73
CA ALA A 156 5.31 9.46 -6.67
C ALA A 156 6.77 9.92 -6.60
N ASP A 157 7.32 10.03 -5.40
CA ASP A 157 8.71 10.42 -5.17
C ASP A 157 9.69 9.33 -5.67
N GLU A 158 9.41 8.05 -5.42
CA GLU A 158 10.17 6.91 -5.96
C GLU A 158 10.01 6.79 -7.49
N GLY A 159 8.86 7.21 -8.03
CA GLY A 159 8.61 7.28 -9.47
C GLY A 159 9.44 8.35 -10.21
N GLU A 160 9.93 9.37 -9.49
CA GLU A 160 10.83 10.40 -10.03
C GLU A 160 12.32 10.07 -9.86
N GLU A 161 12.67 8.98 -9.18
CA GLU A 161 14.03 8.45 -9.27
C GLU A 161 14.29 8.04 -10.72
N ASN A 162 14.98 8.94 -11.42
CA ASN A 162 15.33 8.89 -12.84
C ASN A 162 15.27 7.46 -13.36
N PRO A 163 14.33 7.12 -14.28
CA PRO A 163 14.24 5.77 -14.82
C PRO A 163 15.64 5.38 -15.20
N SER A 164 16.18 4.40 -14.45
CA SER A 164 17.61 4.07 -14.44
C SER A 164 18.15 4.23 -15.85
N ASP A 165 19.32 4.83 -16.05
CA ASP A 165 19.85 5.16 -17.38
C ASP A 165 19.67 3.99 -18.38
N GLU A 166 19.72 2.76 -17.87
CA GLU A 166 19.35 1.52 -18.56
C GLU A 166 17.88 1.42 -19.03
N GLN A 167 16.89 1.68 -18.18
CA GLN A 167 15.47 1.72 -18.57
C GLN A 167 15.19 2.86 -19.56
N SER A 168 15.82 4.02 -19.39
CA SER A 168 15.77 5.12 -20.34
C SER A 168 16.39 4.76 -21.69
N ALA A 169 17.54 4.07 -21.69
CA ALA A 169 18.15 3.53 -22.90
C ALA A 169 17.25 2.49 -23.58
N ARG A 170 16.64 1.57 -22.83
CA ARG A 170 15.69 0.58 -23.35
C ARG A 170 14.47 1.23 -24.00
N ARG A 171 13.87 2.25 -23.37
CA ARG A 171 12.73 2.99 -23.94
C ARG A 171 13.10 3.67 -25.26
N ARG A 172 14.27 4.32 -25.32
CA ARG A 172 14.79 4.94 -26.55
C ARG A 172 15.03 3.92 -27.65
N ALA A 173 15.69 2.80 -27.34
CA ALA A 173 15.99 1.76 -28.32
C ALA A 173 14.71 1.13 -28.91
N VAL A 174 13.67 0.91 -28.10
CA VAL A 174 12.36 0.43 -28.59
C VAL A 174 11.71 1.44 -29.53
N ALA A 175 11.70 2.72 -29.15
CA ALA A 175 11.12 3.78 -29.99
C ALA A 175 11.86 3.92 -31.34
N GLN A 176 13.20 3.85 -31.32
CA GLN A 176 14.00 3.85 -32.55
C GLN A 176 13.72 2.63 -33.42
N LEU A 177 13.59 1.44 -32.82
CA LEU A 177 13.27 0.22 -33.55
C LEU A 177 11.91 0.31 -34.25
N ASP A 178 10.88 0.81 -33.56
CA ASP A 178 9.55 1.04 -34.14
C ASP A 178 9.59 2.04 -35.31
N GLN A 179 10.35 3.13 -35.15
CA GLN A 179 10.51 4.13 -36.20
C GLN A 179 11.22 3.55 -37.44
N ALA A 180 12.34 2.85 -37.24
CA ALA A 180 13.08 2.18 -38.32
C ALA A 180 12.21 1.12 -39.02
N MET A 181 11.36 0.42 -38.27
CA MET A 181 10.42 -0.55 -38.82
C MET A 181 9.37 0.08 -39.74
N ARG A 182 8.88 1.27 -39.42
CA ARG A 182 7.96 2.04 -40.27
C ARG A 182 8.65 2.58 -41.51
N GLY A 183 9.88 3.10 -41.38
CA GLY A 183 10.67 3.65 -42.48
C GLY A 183 11.14 2.59 -43.49
N ARG A 184 11.28 1.33 -43.07
CA ARG A 184 11.81 0.21 -43.87
C ARG A 184 13.20 0.48 -44.47
N GLY A 185 13.94 1.43 -43.89
CA GLY A 185 15.31 1.74 -44.25
C GLY A 185 16.25 0.63 -43.78
N GLN A 186 17.06 0.07 -44.69
CA GLN A 186 17.97 -1.03 -44.35
C GLN A 186 18.98 -0.64 -43.25
N ARG A 187 19.59 0.55 -43.38
CA ARG A 187 20.63 1.02 -42.46
C ARG A 187 20.04 1.36 -41.09
N GLU A 188 18.95 2.13 -41.08
CA GLU A 188 18.18 2.47 -39.87
C GLU A 188 17.74 1.21 -39.11
N LEU A 189 17.26 0.18 -39.81
CA LEU A 189 16.89 -1.10 -39.19
C LEU A 189 18.09 -1.82 -38.57
N MET A 190 19.26 -1.79 -39.21
CA MET A 190 20.46 -2.40 -38.65
C MET A 190 20.93 -1.68 -37.39
N ASP A 191 21.01 -0.35 -37.44
CA ASP A 191 21.49 0.48 -36.34
C ASP A 191 20.53 0.36 -35.13
N ALA A 192 19.21 0.41 -35.36
CA ALA A 192 18.21 0.27 -34.30
C ALA A 192 18.18 -1.14 -33.68
N ILE A 193 18.40 -2.21 -34.47
CA ILE A 193 18.53 -3.57 -33.93
C ILE A 193 19.77 -3.67 -33.02
N ALA A 194 20.90 -3.11 -33.44
CA ALA A 194 22.13 -3.13 -32.65
C ALA A 194 21.97 -2.35 -31.32
N GLU A 195 21.34 -1.18 -31.35
CA GLU A 195 21.06 -0.39 -30.14
C GLU A 195 20.10 -1.13 -29.19
N ALA A 196 19.05 -1.76 -29.73
CA ALA A 196 18.12 -2.57 -28.94
C ALA A 196 18.77 -3.82 -28.32
N GLU A 197 19.73 -4.44 -29.00
CA GLU A 197 20.53 -5.54 -28.46
C GLU A 197 21.45 -5.06 -27.34
N ALA A 198 22.12 -3.92 -27.52
CA ALA A 198 22.99 -3.32 -26.51
C ALA A 198 22.23 -2.89 -25.25
N ALA A 199 21.00 -2.38 -25.39
CA ALA A 199 20.18 -1.94 -24.27
C ALA A 199 19.57 -3.10 -23.45
N GLY A 200 19.65 -4.35 -23.92
CA GLY A 200 19.13 -5.51 -23.20
C GLY A 200 17.60 -5.55 -23.11
N MET A 201 16.95 -5.92 -24.21
CA MET A 201 15.48 -6.05 -24.31
C MET A 201 14.94 -7.17 -23.39
N GLY A 202 14.56 -6.83 -22.16
CA GLY A 202 14.20 -7.79 -21.11
C GLY A 202 12.78 -8.38 -21.22
N THR A 203 11.81 -7.62 -21.74
CA THR A 203 10.41 -8.09 -21.76
C THR A 203 10.12 -9.03 -22.93
N LYS A 204 9.13 -9.92 -22.78
CA LYS A 204 8.69 -10.83 -23.85
C LYS A 204 8.25 -10.08 -25.11
N HIS A 205 7.51 -8.99 -24.94
CA HIS A 205 7.03 -8.16 -26.05
C HIS A 205 8.19 -7.51 -26.81
N GLN A 206 9.14 -6.90 -26.11
CA GLN A 206 10.33 -6.31 -26.71
C GLN A 206 11.14 -7.35 -27.51
N ARG A 207 11.36 -8.55 -26.96
CA ARG A 207 12.05 -9.63 -27.71
C ARG A 207 11.31 -10.05 -28.98
N ALA A 208 9.98 -10.07 -28.96
CA ALA A 208 9.18 -10.32 -30.16
C ALA A 208 9.34 -9.21 -31.20
N LEU A 209 9.36 -7.94 -30.77
CA LEU A 209 9.60 -6.79 -31.64
C LEU A 209 10.98 -6.87 -32.32
N LEU A 210 12.03 -7.21 -31.56
CA LEU A 210 13.38 -7.44 -32.09
C LEU A 210 13.40 -8.55 -33.14
N ALA A 211 12.72 -9.67 -32.87
CA ALA A 211 12.62 -10.77 -33.82
C ALA A 211 11.90 -10.33 -35.11
N GLN A 212 10.82 -9.57 -35.00
CA GLN A 212 10.09 -9.02 -36.14
C GLN A 212 10.96 -8.06 -36.97
N ALA A 213 11.71 -7.17 -36.32
CA ALA A 213 12.64 -6.26 -36.98
C ALA A 213 13.72 -7.01 -37.77
N ARG A 214 14.29 -8.09 -37.20
CA ARG A 214 15.28 -8.95 -37.87
C ARG A 214 14.70 -9.63 -39.10
N VAL A 215 13.46 -10.13 -39.04
CA VAL A 215 12.77 -10.71 -40.20
C VAL A 215 12.59 -9.65 -41.29
N MET A 216 12.16 -8.45 -40.93
CA MET A 216 11.98 -7.38 -41.89
C MET A 216 13.29 -6.95 -42.56
N LEU A 217 14.38 -6.86 -41.80
CA LEU A 217 15.70 -6.58 -42.35
C LEU A 217 16.10 -7.62 -43.42
N LYS A 218 15.88 -8.92 -43.17
CA LYS A 218 16.12 -9.99 -44.16
C LYS A 218 15.29 -9.82 -45.43
N ILE A 219 14.04 -9.40 -45.30
CA ILE A 219 13.16 -9.14 -46.46
C ILE A 219 13.69 -7.95 -47.27
N VAL A 220 14.05 -6.85 -46.60
CA VAL A 220 14.56 -5.64 -47.26
C VAL A 220 15.88 -5.92 -47.99
N THR A 221 16.81 -6.65 -47.37
CA THR A 221 18.10 -6.99 -47.97
C THR A 221 17.92 -7.90 -49.19
N ALA A 222 17.07 -8.92 -49.09
CA ALA A 222 16.76 -9.83 -50.20
C ALA A 222 16.15 -9.08 -51.40
N ARG A 223 15.20 -8.17 -51.16
CA ARG A 223 14.60 -7.34 -52.22
C ARG A 223 15.65 -6.46 -52.91
N LYS A 224 16.55 -5.85 -52.14
CA LYS A 224 17.61 -5.00 -52.69
C LYS A 224 18.62 -5.80 -53.52
N GLN A 225 18.99 -7.00 -53.07
CA GLN A 225 19.84 -7.92 -53.83
C GLN A 225 19.17 -8.36 -55.14
N ALA A 226 17.88 -8.74 -55.08
CA ALA A 226 17.12 -9.13 -56.27
C ALA A 226 17.02 -7.97 -57.28
N ALA A 227 16.77 -6.73 -56.82
CA ALA A 227 16.74 -5.56 -57.68
C ALA A 227 18.11 -5.27 -58.32
N ARG A 228 19.20 -5.40 -57.57
CA ARG A 228 20.57 -5.27 -58.11
C ARG A 228 20.86 -6.35 -59.16
N ALA A 229 20.48 -7.60 -58.90
CA ALA A 229 20.67 -8.69 -59.83
C ALA A 229 19.89 -8.49 -61.14
N ARG A 230 18.66 -7.96 -61.06
CA ARG A 230 17.88 -7.60 -62.26
C ARG A 230 18.56 -6.52 -63.07
N ARG A 231 18.96 -5.41 -62.44
CA ARG A 231 19.69 -4.32 -63.13
C ARG A 231 20.97 -4.82 -63.78
N ALA A 232 21.73 -5.70 -63.11
CA ALA A 232 22.93 -6.29 -63.69
C ALA A 232 22.60 -7.12 -64.95
N LYS A 233 21.53 -7.92 -64.92
CA LYS A 233 21.07 -8.69 -66.09
C LYS A 233 20.61 -7.78 -67.22
N ASP A 234 19.86 -6.72 -66.91
CA ASP A 234 19.39 -5.76 -67.91
C ASP A 234 20.55 -5.01 -68.58
N CYS A 235 21.60 -4.67 -67.82
CA CYS A 235 22.83 -4.09 -68.38
C CYS A 235 23.56 -5.06 -69.31
N LEU A 236 23.65 -6.35 -68.95
CA LEU A 236 24.25 -7.39 -69.81
C LEU A 236 23.44 -7.59 -71.09
N ALA A 237 22.11 -7.72 -71.00
CA ALA A 237 21.24 -7.84 -72.16
C ALA A 237 21.33 -6.62 -73.09
N SER A 238 21.41 -5.41 -72.52
CA SER A 238 21.57 -4.18 -73.32
C SER A 238 22.92 -4.13 -74.06
N ALA A 239 23.98 -4.68 -73.45
CA ALA A 239 25.29 -4.77 -74.10
C ALA A 239 25.29 -5.77 -75.27
N GLU A 240 24.62 -6.92 -75.11
CA GLU A 240 24.49 -7.94 -76.15
C GLU A 240 23.74 -7.42 -77.38
N VAL A 241 22.64 -6.68 -77.19
CA VAL A 241 21.88 -6.05 -78.29
C VAL A 241 22.73 -5.01 -79.04
N GLY A 242 23.60 -4.29 -78.33
CA GLY A 242 24.54 -3.34 -78.93
C GLY A 242 25.56 -4.02 -79.85
N THR A 243 26.12 -5.17 -79.44
CA THR A 243 27.10 -5.92 -80.23
C THR A 243 26.54 -6.53 -81.52
N ILE A 244 25.27 -6.93 -81.53
CA ILE A 244 24.65 -7.48 -82.75
C ILE A 244 24.47 -6.39 -83.81
N SER A 245 24.13 -5.17 -83.39
CA SER A 245 23.97 -4.01 -84.28
C SER A 245 25.30 -3.57 -84.92
N SER A 246 26.43 -3.73 -84.22
CA SER A 246 27.75 -3.36 -84.76
C SER A 246 28.33 -4.37 -85.76
N LEU A 247 27.81 -5.61 -85.78
CA LEU A 247 28.25 -6.64 -86.73
C LEU A 247 27.54 -6.57 -88.10
N HIS A 248 26.46 -5.78 -88.22
CA HIS A 248 25.67 -5.63 -89.45
C HIS A 248 25.94 -4.33 -90.22
N ASN A 249 26.85 -3.49 -89.75
CA ASN A 249 27.37 -2.31 -90.46
C ASN A 249 28.80 -2.58 -90.93
#